data_AF-T2J049-F1
#
_entry.id   AF-T2J049-F1
#
_cell.length_a   1.000
_cell.length_b   1.000
_cell.length_c   1.000
_cell.angle_alpha   90.00
_cell.angle_beta   90.00
_cell.angle_gamma   90.00
#
_symmetry.space_group_name_H-M   'P 1'
#
loop_
_entity.id
_entity.type
_entity.pdbx_description
1 polymer ?
#
loop_
_entity_poly.entity_id
_entity_poly.type
_entity_poly.pdbx_seq_one_letter_code
_entity_poly.pdbx_strand_id
1 'polypeptide(L)'
;MKEYQNTQFILTSRPHGFELNADQPSYPIKIDLKLRIREFTNDQKEQFINKWYRTVMWEMKWKKLYENSLNNPPNEQLTKKVTRIRSDQEARENAEDLRKQLFANLALKDLARNPLLITMITTTHRAERTLPTEREELYRKITDLLLSTRPHHKNTLLTLKAKNNKIILQVLAWHLMEAEETTFTPEEGIQWIESTLKDCCQENQSLTGKQFLREMLEITGLLQERELDTYEFSHLTFQEYFAALYLKDLGNEGQAKVIERLGDKTWEEVIYFYMSLADANPIITAILNNPNYNTLYIANQYKSWSLVTASIREKINDCNKSYYASHEDHPLIFYDQILALTTLEKHFNNLTAIDEKNAISEPITWVEYKLFLDAQISGQFHSTAEVIDISDKIFNSPVIGIKWQDARWFCAWLATRKDLQSSEEVYDYRLPTADEMLQSARKGITEDYEGTGDFLRVVRVTIPSYYQTLINYLSSGRWKDADEETVQVILQVANRVKQGWLDFKDIDNFPCEDLRIIDQLWVKYSNGQFGFSVQKQIYMDELGGTKMYNE
;
A
#
# COMPACT_ATOMS: atom_id res chain seq x y z
N MET A 1 -18.70 -30.54 -24.96
CA MET A 1 -19.88 -29.66 -24.90
C MET A 1 -20.97 -30.05 -25.91
N LYS A 2 -20.68 -30.24 -27.20
CA LYS A 2 -21.68 -30.60 -28.23
C LYS A 2 -22.45 -31.92 -27.99
N GLU A 3 -21.82 -32.91 -27.36
CA GLU A 3 -22.46 -34.19 -27.00
C GLU A 3 -23.27 -34.15 -25.69
N TYR A 4 -23.06 -33.12 -24.85
CA TYR A 4 -23.61 -33.05 -23.49
C TYR A 4 -24.45 -31.79 -23.33
N GLN A 5 -25.58 -31.75 -24.03
CA GLN A 5 -26.40 -30.53 -24.21
C GLN A 5 -27.01 -29.98 -22.91
N ASN A 6 -27.17 -30.81 -21.88
CA ASN A 6 -27.75 -30.43 -20.58
C ASN A 6 -26.71 -30.30 -19.45
N THR A 7 -25.41 -30.32 -19.77
CA THR A 7 -24.35 -30.23 -18.77
C THR A 7 -23.83 -28.81 -18.67
N GLN A 8 -23.79 -28.25 -17.46
CA GLN A 8 -23.13 -26.98 -17.19
C GLN A 8 -21.61 -27.18 -17.16
N PHE A 9 -20.89 -26.32 -17.86
CA PHE A 9 -19.43 -26.31 -17.88
C PHE A 9 -18.91 -25.05 -17.20
N ILE A 10 -18.01 -25.21 -16.23
CA ILE A 10 -17.23 -24.11 -15.67
C ILE A 10 -15.86 -24.16 -16.32
N LEU A 11 -15.52 -23.09 -17.03
CA LEU A 11 -14.24 -22.92 -17.70
C LEU A 11 -13.42 -21.89 -16.92
N THR A 12 -12.18 -22.22 -16.60
CA THR A 12 -11.23 -21.29 -15.97
C THR A 12 -10.08 -21.04 -16.92
N SER A 13 -9.76 -19.77 -17.20
CA SER A 13 -8.58 -19.37 -17.94
C SER A 13 -7.92 -18.15 -17.29
N ARG A 14 -6.74 -17.78 -17.80
CA ARG A 14 -6.20 -16.42 -17.66
C ARG A 14 -7.10 -15.41 -18.39
N PRO A 15 -7.04 -14.10 -18.07
CA PRO A 15 -8.01 -13.11 -18.57
C PRO A 15 -8.26 -13.14 -20.09
N HIS A 16 -7.26 -13.52 -20.89
CA HIS A 16 -7.32 -13.58 -22.36
C HIS A 16 -7.28 -14.98 -22.96
N GLY A 17 -7.25 -16.04 -22.14
CA GLY A 17 -7.19 -17.43 -22.65
C GLY A 17 -8.45 -17.89 -23.41
N PHE A 18 -9.49 -17.05 -23.49
CA PHE A 18 -10.69 -17.25 -24.31
C PHE A 18 -10.90 -16.13 -25.35
N GLU A 19 -10.00 -15.14 -25.43
CA GLU A 19 -10.08 -14.05 -26.39
C GLU A 19 -9.43 -14.54 -27.70
N LEU A 20 -10.28 -15.06 -28.57
CA LEU A 20 -9.90 -15.58 -29.89
C LEU A 20 -9.46 -14.41 -30.79
N ASN A 21 -8.33 -14.56 -31.49
CA ASN A 21 -7.92 -13.64 -32.55
C ASN A 21 -9.03 -13.49 -33.60
N ALA A 22 -9.28 -12.25 -34.05
CA ALA A 22 -10.31 -11.94 -35.05
C ALA A 22 -10.18 -12.75 -36.35
N ASP A 23 -8.99 -13.27 -36.64
CA ASP A 23 -8.63 -13.90 -37.92
C ASP A 23 -8.59 -15.44 -37.88
N GLN A 24 -8.91 -16.09 -36.76
CA GLN A 24 -8.92 -17.56 -36.67
C GLN A 24 -10.34 -18.15 -36.69
N PRO A 25 -10.67 -19.06 -37.64
CA PRO A 25 -11.98 -19.69 -37.71
C PRO A 25 -12.02 -20.92 -36.78
N SER A 26 -12.40 -20.75 -35.52
CA SER A 26 -12.75 -21.88 -34.66
C SER A 26 -13.76 -21.51 -33.56
N TYR A 27 -15.02 -21.91 -33.83
CA TYR A 27 -16.17 -22.06 -32.93
C TYR A 27 -16.15 -21.21 -31.64
N PRO A 28 -16.84 -20.05 -31.59
CA PRO A 28 -17.00 -19.33 -30.34
C PRO A 28 -17.71 -20.26 -29.36
N ILE A 29 -17.02 -20.66 -28.29
CA ILE A 29 -17.66 -21.31 -27.16
C ILE A 29 -18.73 -20.32 -26.69
N LYS A 30 -20.00 -20.72 -26.75
CA LYS A 30 -21.10 -19.86 -26.26
C LYS A 30 -20.97 -19.78 -24.74
N ILE A 31 -20.55 -18.62 -24.24
CA ILE A 31 -20.36 -18.35 -22.82
C ILE A 31 -21.59 -17.60 -22.31
N ASP A 32 -22.36 -18.22 -21.42
CA ASP A 32 -23.55 -17.60 -20.84
C ASP A 32 -23.21 -16.60 -19.72
N LEU A 33 -22.08 -16.79 -19.02
CA LEU A 33 -21.62 -15.93 -17.92
C LEU A 33 -20.08 -15.83 -17.91
N LYS A 34 -19.54 -14.62 -18.15
CA LYS A 34 -18.10 -14.31 -18.01
C LYS A 34 -17.87 -13.68 -16.64
N LEU A 35 -17.05 -14.32 -15.80
CA LEU A 35 -16.65 -13.80 -14.49
C LEU A 35 -15.14 -13.57 -14.46
N ARG A 36 -14.70 -12.53 -13.75
CA ARG A 36 -13.28 -12.25 -13.50
C ARG A 36 -13.00 -12.37 -12.01
N ILE A 37 -11.91 -13.07 -11.67
CA ILE A 37 -11.40 -13.08 -10.30
C ILE A 37 -10.79 -11.71 -10.02
N ARG A 38 -11.29 -11.04 -8.99
CA ARG A 38 -10.76 -9.77 -8.51
C ARG A 38 -9.67 -10.02 -7.46
N GLU A 39 -8.88 -9.00 -7.23
CA GLU A 39 -7.92 -8.95 -6.12
C GLU A 39 -8.64 -9.03 -4.76
N PHE A 40 -7.92 -9.48 -3.73
CA PHE A 40 -8.48 -9.56 -2.39
C PHE A 40 -8.67 -8.18 -1.77
N THR A 41 -9.86 -7.96 -1.21
CA THR A 41 -10.11 -6.89 -0.24
C THR A 41 -9.42 -7.17 1.09
N ASN A 42 -9.29 -6.19 1.98
CA ASN A 42 -8.63 -6.39 3.28
C ASN A 42 -9.37 -7.42 4.15
N ASP A 43 -10.70 -7.37 4.20
CA ASP A 43 -11.54 -8.41 4.81
C ASP A 43 -11.25 -9.81 4.24
N GLN A 44 -11.11 -9.92 2.92
CA GLN A 44 -10.78 -11.19 2.28
C GLN A 44 -9.37 -11.66 2.62
N LYS A 45 -8.40 -10.75 2.74
CA LYS A 45 -7.04 -11.05 3.21
C LYS A 45 -7.07 -11.58 4.65
N GLU A 46 -7.80 -10.93 5.55
CA GLU A 46 -7.96 -11.39 6.94
C GLU A 46 -8.63 -12.77 7.01
N GLN A 47 -9.73 -12.96 6.29
CA GLN A 47 -10.41 -14.25 6.22
C GLN A 47 -9.49 -15.34 5.66
N PHE A 48 -8.70 -15.01 4.63
CA PHE A 48 -7.72 -15.91 4.04
C PHE A 48 -6.68 -16.32 5.08
N ILE A 49 -6.02 -15.36 5.75
CA ILE A 49 -4.99 -15.63 6.76
C ILE A 49 -5.53 -16.52 7.88
N ASN A 50 -6.71 -16.19 8.42
CA ASN A 50 -7.36 -16.95 9.47
C ASN A 50 -7.66 -18.39 9.05
N LYS A 51 -8.25 -18.57 7.86
CA LYS A 51 -8.56 -19.91 7.33
C LYS A 51 -7.29 -20.70 7.01
N TRP A 52 -6.28 -20.04 6.46
CA TRP A 52 -5.01 -20.66 6.08
C TRP A 52 -4.28 -21.21 7.31
N TYR A 53 -4.10 -20.40 8.37
CA TYR A 53 -3.43 -20.85 9.59
C TYR A 53 -4.20 -22.00 10.26
N ARG A 54 -5.52 -21.92 10.34
CA ARG A 54 -6.34 -23.02 10.89
C ARG A 54 -6.12 -24.33 10.15
N THR A 55 -6.13 -24.29 8.82
CA THR A 55 -5.92 -25.48 7.98
C THR A 55 -4.50 -26.02 8.14
N VAL A 56 -3.49 -25.17 7.97
CA VAL A 56 -2.08 -25.60 7.97
C VAL A 56 -1.63 -26.09 9.35
N MET A 57 -2.03 -25.42 10.44
CA MET A 57 -1.69 -25.85 11.80
C MET A 57 -2.33 -27.18 12.14
N TRP A 58 -3.58 -27.38 11.72
CA TRP A 58 -4.26 -28.65 11.88
C TRP A 58 -3.54 -29.76 11.10
N GLU A 59 -3.31 -29.58 9.80
CA GLU A 59 -2.73 -30.63 8.96
C GLU A 59 -1.29 -30.97 9.31
N MET A 60 -0.44 -29.97 9.53
CA MET A 60 1.00 -30.19 9.67
C MET A 60 1.44 -30.57 11.09
N LYS A 61 0.79 -30.02 12.11
CA LYS A 61 1.19 -30.18 13.52
C LYS A 61 0.22 -31.07 14.28
N TRP A 62 -1.04 -30.63 14.40
CA TRP A 62 -1.96 -31.21 15.37
C TRP A 62 -2.60 -32.53 14.93
N LYS A 63 -2.84 -32.72 13.63
CA LYS A 63 -3.29 -34.00 13.07
C LYS A 63 -2.27 -35.10 13.34
N LYS A 64 -0.99 -34.84 13.05
CA LYS A 64 0.10 -35.79 13.31
C LYS A 64 0.27 -36.09 14.81
N LEU A 65 0.21 -35.06 15.67
CA LEU A 65 0.27 -35.26 17.12
C LEU A 65 -0.91 -36.10 17.64
N TYR A 66 -2.12 -35.85 17.15
CA TYR A 66 -3.29 -36.63 17.48
C TYR A 66 -3.14 -38.09 17.02
N GLU A 67 -2.80 -38.31 15.75
CA GLU A 67 -2.57 -39.66 15.18
C GLU A 67 -1.48 -40.42 15.95
N ASN A 68 -0.36 -39.78 16.27
CA ASN A 68 0.71 -40.38 17.06
C ASN A 68 0.25 -40.71 18.49
N SER A 69 -0.59 -39.87 19.10
CA SER A 69 -1.09 -40.11 20.45
C SER A 69 -2.00 -41.33 20.55
N LEU A 70 -2.61 -41.79 19.45
CA LEU A 70 -3.44 -43.00 19.44
C LEU A 70 -2.64 -44.27 19.73
N ASN A 71 -1.31 -44.23 19.54
CA ASN A 71 -0.42 -45.34 19.88
C ASN A 71 -0.03 -45.36 21.37
N ASN A 72 -0.37 -44.33 22.14
CA ASN A 72 -0.05 -44.25 23.56
C ASN A 72 -1.10 -44.97 24.43
N PRO A 73 -0.75 -45.33 25.68
CA PRO A 73 -1.71 -45.90 26.62
C PRO A 73 -2.94 -44.97 26.82
N PRO A 74 -4.14 -45.51 27.12
CA PRO A 74 -5.40 -44.74 27.12
C PRO A 74 -5.41 -43.46 27.99
N ASN A 75 -4.64 -43.44 29.07
CA ASN A 75 -4.48 -42.29 29.97
C ASN A 75 -3.60 -41.16 29.39
N GLU A 76 -2.85 -41.42 28.32
CA GLU A 76 -1.96 -40.47 27.64
C GLU A 76 -2.45 -40.09 26.24
N GLN A 77 -3.56 -40.68 25.76
CA GLN A 77 -4.14 -40.36 24.46
C GLN A 77 -4.73 -38.96 24.45
N LEU A 78 -4.44 -38.18 23.40
CA LEU A 78 -5.04 -36.87 23.24
C LEU A 78 -6.46 -37.01 22.72
N THR A 79 -7.41 -36.33 23.36
CA THR A 79 -8.76 -36.23 22.80
C THR A 79 -8.77 -35.29 21.61
N LYS A 80 -9.49 -35.69 20.54
CA LYS A 80 -9.65 -34.90 19.31
C LYS A 80 -10.19 -33.48 19.57
N LYS A 81 -10.99 -33.31 20.63
CA LYS A 81 -11.51 -32.00 21.06
C LYS A 81 -10.39 -31.10 21.60
N VAL A 82 -9.52 -31.63 22.47
CA VAL A 82 -8.42 -30.88 23.09
C VAL A 82 -7.36 -30.51 22.04
N THR A 83 -7.02 -31.42 21.12
CA THR A 83 -6.08 -31.12 20.03
C THR A 83 -6.61 -30.05 19.09
N ARG A 84 -7.91 -30.09 18.77
CA ARG A 84 -8.54 -29.06 17.94
C ARG A 84 -8.57 -27.69 18.61
N ILE A 85 -8.90 -27.62 19.90
CA ILE A 85 -8.89 -26.35 20.66
C ILE A 85 -7.47 -25.76 20.69
N ARG A 86 -6.44 -26.58 20.98
CA ARG A 86 -5.04 -26.10 20.99
C ARG A 86 -4.58 -25.66 19.60
N SER A 87 -4.97 -26.39 18.56
CA SER A 87 -4.69 -26.03 17.16
C SER A 87 -5.34 -24.71 16.77
N ASP A 88 -6.62 -24.52 17.12
CA ASP A 88 -7.36 -23.30 16.79
C ASP A 88 -6.81 -22.08 17.55
N GLN A 89 -6.39 -22.26 18.80
CA GLN A 89 -5.77 -21.21 19.60
C GLN A 89 -4.43 -20.76 18.99
N GLU A 90 -3.53 -21.70 18.71
CA GLU A 90 -2.22 -21.38 18.12
C GLU A 90 -2.36 -20.80 16.70
N ALA A 91 -3.32 -21.30 15.91
CA ALA A 91 -3.63 -20.74 14.60
C ALA A 91 -4.12 -19.29 14.69
N ARG A 92 -4.96 -18.98 15.69
CA ARG A 92 -5.47 -17.63 15.92
C ARG A 92 -4.36 -16.66 16.34
N GLU A 93 -3.48 -17.07 17.26
CA GLU A 93 -2.34 -16.26 17.70
C GLU A 93 -1.41 -15.90 16.54
N ASN A 94 -1.04 -16.87 15.70
CA ASN A 94 -0.20 -16.62 14.53
C ASN A 94 -0.90 -15.78 13.46
N ALA A 95 -2.21 -15.96 13.26
CA ALA A 95 -2.99 -15.17 12.33
C ALA A 95 -3.11 -13.71 12.78
N GLU A 96 -3.38 -13.47 14.07
CA GLU A 96 -3.44 -12.13 14.66
C GLU A 96 -2.09 -11.41 14.59
N ASP A 97 -0.99 -12.13 14.81
CA ASP A 97 0.36 -11.59 14.69
C ASP A 97 0.71 -11.20 13.24
N LEU A 98 0.47 -12.11 12.28
CA LEU A 98 0.66 -11.77 10.85
C LEU A 98 -0.21 -10.59 10.44
N ARG A 99 -1.47 -10.55 10.89
CA ARG A 99 -2.39 -9.45 10.57
C ARG A 99 -1.83 -8.12 11.04
N LYS A 100 -1.35 -8.04 12.29
CA LYS A 100 -0.72 -6.82 12.82
C LYS A 100 0.46 -6.38 11.96
N GLN A 101 1.35 -7.30 11.58
CA GLN A 101 2.54 -6.98 10.79
C GLN A 101 2.20 -6.61 9.34
N LEU A 102 1.27 -7.33 8.70
CA LEU A 102 0.86 -7.12 7.32
C LEU A 102 0.14 -5.76 7.14
N PHE A 103 -0.80 -5.44 8.02
CA PHE A 103 -1.60 -4.22 7.90
C PHE A 103 -0.91 -2.98 8.46
N ALA A 104 0.16 -3.14 9.25
CA ALA A 104 1.02 -2.02 9.65
C ALA A 104 1.92 -1.50 8.51
N ASN A 105 2.08 -2.24 7.41
CA ASN A 105 2.95 -1.85 6.30
C ASN A 105 2.15 -1.77 4.98
N LEU A 106 1.96 -0.55 4.46
CA LEU A 106 1.16 -0.30 3.26
C LEU A 106 1.67 -1.07 2.03
N ALA A 107 2.99 -1.17 1.83
CA ALA A 107 3.57 -1.89 0.71
C ALA A 107 3.28 -3.40 0.79
N LEU A 108 3.31 -3.98 2.00
CA LEU A 108 2.97 -5.40 2.20
C LEU A 108 1.47 -5.65 2.03
N LYS A 109 0.65 -4.74 2.54
CA LYS A 109 -0.80 -4.76 2.37
C LYS A 109 -1.18 -4.77 0.89
N ASP A 110 -0.49 -3.96 0.07
CA ASP A 110 -0.72 -3.90 -1.37
C ASP A 110 -0.25 -5.17 -2.09
N LEU A 111 0.95 -5.65 -1.76
CA LEU A 111 1.46 -6.91 -2.32
C LEU A 111 0.51 -8.10 -2.04
N ALA A 112 -0.15 -8.10 -0.89
CA ALA A 112 -1.11 -9.13 -0.49
C ALA A 112 -2.48 -9.07 -1.20
N ARG A 113 -2.71 -8.12 -2.13
CA ARG A 113 -3.90 -8.11 -3.01
C ARG A 113 -3.97 -9.36 -3.90
N ASN A 114 -2.82 -9.90 -4.30
CA ASN A 114 -2.75 -11.12 -5.10
C ASN A 114 -2.82 -12.37 -4.19
N PRO A 115 -3.78 -13.31 -4.41
CA PRO A 115 -3.92 -14.54 -3.62
C PRO A 115 -2.65 -15.39 -3.53
N LEU A 116 -1.82 -15.38 -4.57
CA LEU A 116 -0.53 -16.03 -4.53
C LEU A 116 0.38 -15.37 -3.49
N LEU A 117 0.51 -14.05 -3.55
CA LEU A 117 1.49 -13.31 -2.76
C LEU A 117 1.10 -13.32 -1.29
N ILE A 118 -0.18 -13.19 -0.94
CA ILE A 118 -0.61 -13.39 0.46
C ILE A 118 -0.33 -14.82 0.95
N THR A 119 -0.45 -15.83 0.08
CA THR A 119 -0.05 -17.21 0.44
C THR A 119 1.45 -17.27 0.73
N MET A 120 2.28 -16.62 -0.09
CA MET A 120 3.74 -16.60 0.11
C MET A 120 4.12 -15.83 1.37
N ILE A 121 3.55 -14.65 1.61
CA ILE A 121 3.74 -13.85 2.83
C ILE A 121 3.36 -14.67 4.06
N THR A 122 2.18 -15.31 4.05
CA THR A 122 1.71 -16.14 5.16
C THR A 122 2.62 -17.34 5.40
N THR A 123 3.12 -17.96 4.33
CA THR A 123 4.06 -19.09 4.43
C THR A 123 5.41 -18.65 4.99
N THR A 124 5.95 -17.51 4.55
CA THR A 124 7.19 -16.91 5.07
C THR A 124 7.05 -16.56 6.54
N HIS A 125 5.94 -15.91 6.94
CA HIS A 125 5.67 -15.58 8.34
C HIS A 125 5.61 -16.83 9.22
N ARG A 126 4.94 -17.90 8.77
CA ARG A 126 4.89 -19.15 9.53
C ARG A 126 6.27 -19.77 9.74
N ALA A 127 7.16 -19.69 8.74
CA ALA A 127 8.50 -20.25 8.83
C ALA A 127 9.38 -19.49 9.85
N GLU A 128 9.28 -18.16 9.85
CA GLU A 128 10.20 -17.27 10.58
C GLU A 128 9.60 -16.67 11.87
N ARG A 129 8.29 -16.83 12.09
CA ARG A 129 7.46 -16.19 13.14
C ARG A 129 7.36 -14.66 13.07
N THR A 130 8.18 -13.98 12.29
CA THR A 130 8.04 -12.55 12.00
C THR A 130 8.28 -12.30 10.53
N LEU A 131 7.57 -11.32 9.96
CA LEU A 131 7.89 -10.81 8.64
C LEU A 131 9.20 -10.00 8.73
N PRO A 132 10.08 -10.14 7.72
CA PRO A 132 11.24 -9.26 7.61
C PRO A 132 10.84 -7.79 7.68
N THR A 133 11.59 -7.01 8.45
CA THR A 133 11.40 -5.56 8.53
C THR A 133 11.85 -4.85 7.26
N GLU A 134 12.83 -5.43 6.56
CA GLU A 134 13.35 -4.90 5.30
C GLU A 134 12.62 -5.53 4.11
N ARG A 135 12.18 -4.67 3.17
CA ARG A 135 11.46 -5.12 1.97
C ARG A 135 12.34 -6.08 1.15
N GLU A 136 13.62 -5.77 0.95
CA GLU A 136 14.56 -6.65 0.22
C GLU A 136 14.54 -8.08 0.74
N GLU A 137 14.66 -8.29 2.06
CA GLU A 137 14.70 -9.62 2.65
C GLU A 137 13.39 -10.37 2.39
N LEU A 138 12.25 -9.69 2.44
CA LEU A 138 10.98 -10.30 2.11
C LEU A 138 10.93 -10.76 0.65
N TYR A 139 11.34 -9.92 -0.31
CA TYR A 139 11.38 -10.30 -1.72
C TYR A 139 12.35 -11.44 -1.98
N ARG A 140 13.51 -11.45 -1.30
CA ARG A 140 14.45 -12.58 -1.34
C ARG A 140 13.76 -13.88 -0.88
N LYS A 141 13.11 -13.87 0.28
CA LYS A 141 12.42 -15.05 0.85
C LYS A 141 11.25 -15.51 -0.04
N ILE A 142 10.44 -14.58 -0.56
CA ILE A 142 9.33 -14.92 -1.45
C ILE A 142 9.84 -15.52 -2.76
N THR A 143 10.85 -14.91 -3.39
CA THR A 143 11.43 -15.45 -4.63
C THR A 143 12.06 -16.82 -4.43
N ASP A 144 12.76 -17.04 -3.30
CA ASP A 144 13.29 -18.36 -2.94
C ASP A 144 12.16 -19.38 -2.80
N LEU A 145 11.09 -19.05 -2.11
CA LEU A 145 9.95 -19.94 -1.91
C LEU A 145 9.24 -20.28 -3.24
N LEU A 146 9.04 -19.29 -4.11
CA LEU A 146 8.41 -19.48 -5.42
C LEU A 146 9.25 -20.35 -6.37
N LEU A 147 10.58 -20.25 -6.28
CA LEU A 147 11.51 -21.00 -7.13
C LEU A 147 11.93 -22.37 -6.55
N SER A 148 11.68 -22.64 -5.27
CA SER A 148 12.08 -23.91 -4.63
C SER A 148 10.90 -24.67 -4.04
N THR A 149 10.28 -24.14 -3.00
CA THR A 149 9.23 -24.81 -2.22
C THR A 149 7.93 -24.99 -2.99
N ARG A 150 7.52 -24.01 -3.80
CA ARG A 150 6.25 -24.08 -4.55
C ARG A 150 6.17 -25.21 -5.59
N PRO A 151 7.19 -25.45 -6.45
CA PRO A 151 7.24 -26.61 -7.33
C PRO A 151 6.95 -27.93 -6.59
N HIS A 152 7.59 -28.15 -5.43
CA HIS A 152 7.38 -29.36 -4.63
C HIS A 152 5.92 -29.51 -4.16
N HIS A 153 5.26 -28.42 -3.76
CA HIS A 153 3.83 -28.46 -3.39
C HIS A 153 2.90 -28.77 -4.58
N LYS A 154 3.31 -28.43 -5.80
CA LYS A 154 2.62 -28.83 -7.04
C LYS A 154 2.97 -30.24 -7.50
N ASN A 155 3.73 -31.00 -6.71
CA ASN A 155 4.29 -32.31 -7.08
C ASN A 155 5.05 -32.27 -8.41
N THR A 156 5.77 -31.17 -8.65
CA THR A 156 6.61 -30.98 -9.83
C THR A 156 7.97 -30.43 -9.44
N LEU A 157 8.88 -30.34 -10.40
CA LEU A 157 10.21 -29.76 -10.24
C LEU A 157 10.45 -28.77 -11.37
N LEU A 158 11.19 -27.70 -11.07
CA LEU A 158 11.72 -26.84 -12.13
C LEU A 158 12.88 -27.56 -12.79
N THR A 159 13.08 -27.29 -14.08
CA THR A 159 14.19 -27.85 -14.83
C THR A 159 15.50 -27.33 -14.24
N LEU A 160 15.62 -26.01 -14.05
CA LEU A 160 16.81 -25.40 -13.45
C LEU A 160 16.68 -25.23 -11.93
N LYS A 161 17.83 -25.15 -11.25
CA LYS A 161 17.88 -24.79 -9.83
C LYS A 161 17.47 -23.33 -9.61
N ALA A 162 16.96 -23.02 -8.42
CA ALA A 162 16.51 -21.68 -8.05
C ALA A 162 17.55 -20.59 -8.36
N LYS A 163 18.84 -20.82 -8.04
CA LYS A 163 19.93 -19.87 -8.36
C LYS A 163 19.99 -19.52 -9.85
N ASN A 164 19.94 -20.52 -10.73
CA ASN A 164 20.05 -20.32 -12.17
C ASN A 164 18.78 -19.66 -12.74
N ASN A 165 17.60 -20.05 -12.24
CA ASN A 165 16.35 -19.36 -12.61
C ASN A 165 16.39 -17.87 -12.21
N LYS A 166 16.95 -17.51 -11.05
CA LYS A 166 17.10 -16.10 -10.65
C LYS A 166 17.97 -15.32 -11.62
N ILE A 167 19.12 -15.86 -12.04
CA ILE A 167 20.02 -15.18 -13.00
C ILE A 167 19.30 -14.91 -14.33
N ILE A 168 18.49 -15.85 -14.80
CA ILE A 168 17.73 -15.65 -16.05
C ILE A 168 16.62 -14.60 -15.86
N LEU A 169 15.91 -14.60 -14.73
CA LEU A 169 14.89 -13.61 -14.41
C LEU A 169 15.47 -12.19 -14.22
N GLN A 170 16.70 -12.08 -13.69
CA GLN A 170 17.45 -10.83 -13.60
C GLN A 170 17.66 -10.19 -14.98
N VAL A 171 18.07 -10.99 -15.97
CA VAL A 171 18.28 -10.52 -17.36
C VAL A 171 16.96 -10.04 -17.97
N LEU A 172 15.90 -10.84 -17.83
CA LEU A 172 14.57 -10.48 -18.32
C LEU A 172 14.08 -9.16 -17.70
N ALA A 173 14.20 -9.02 -16.39
CA ALA A 173 13.79 -7.82 -15.65
C ALA A 173 14.62 -6.60 -16.02
N TRP A 174 15.94 -6.76 -16.21
CA TRP A 174 16.82 -5.69 -16.67
C TRP A 174 16.37 -5.14 -18.02
N HIS A 175 16.12 -6.01 -19.00
CA HIS A 175 15.68 -5.57 -20.33
C HIS A 175 14.35 -4.82 -20.31
N LEU A 176 13.41 -5.26 -19.48
CA LEU A 176 12.14 -4.55 -19.29
C LEU A 176 12.34 -3.16 -18.66
N MET A 177 13.18 -3.06 -17.62
CA MET A 177 13.49 -1.76 -17.00
C MET A 177 14.24 -0.82 -17.96
N GLU A 178 15.18 -1.34 -18.75
CA GLU A 178 15.95 -0.56 -19.73
C GLU A 178 15.07 -0.07 -20.89
N ALA A 179 14.05 -0.84 -21.27
CA ALA A 179 13.05 -0.45 -22.26
C ALA A 179 11.94 0.46 -21.70
N GLU A 180 11.90 0.70 -20.39
CA GLU A 180 10.79 1.39 -19.68
C GLU A 180 9.43 0.70 -19.88
N GLU A 181 9.44 -0.62 -20.06
CA GLU A 181 8.27 -1.45 -20.33
C GLU A 181 7.92 -2.35 -19.14
N THR A 182 6.65 -2.75 -19.07
CA THR A 182 6.16 -3.73 -18.07
C THR A 182 5.73 -5.05 -18.68
N THR A 183 5.68 -5.12 -20.02
CA THR A 183 5.21 -6.27 -20.79
C THR A 183 6.17 -6.62 -21.90
N PHE A 184 6.19 -7.90 -22.32
CA PHE A 184 7.01 -8.39 -23.43
C PHE A 184 6.34 -9.54 -24.16
N THR A 185 6.71 -9.76 -25.42
CA THR A 185 6.30 -10.96 -26.18
C THR A 185 7.21 -12.15 -25.87
N PRO A 186 6.72 -13.42 -25.97
CA PRO A 186 7.55 -14.60 -25.79
C PRO A 186 8.80 -14.60 -26.66
N GLU A 187 8.71 -14.14 -27.90
CA GLU A 187 9.82 -14.06 -28.84
C GLU A 187 10.94 -13.12 -28.33
N GLU A 188 10.58 -11.91 -27.91
CA GLU A 188 11.51 -10.94 -27.34
C GLU A 188 12.15 -11.47 -26.05
N GLY A 189 11.31 -11.97 -25.14
CA GLY A 189 11.77 -12.51 -23.86
C GLY A 189 12.75 -13.67 -24.05
N ILE A 190 12.49 -14.57 -25.02
CA ILE A 190 13.39 -15.67 -25.36
C ILE A 190 14.70 -15.14 -25.92
N GLN A 191 14.65 -14.16 -26.83
CA GLN A 191 15.85 -13.56 -27.42
C GLN A 191 16.75 -12.95 -26.34
N TRP A 192 16.17 -12.23 -25.38
CA TRP A 192 16.92 -11.60 -24.28
C TRP A 192 17.60 -12.63 -23.38
N ILE A 193 16.92 -13.73 -23.05
CA ILE A 193 17.45 -14.73 -22.11
C ILE A 193 18.30 -15.82 -22.76
N GLU A 194 18.34 -15.93 -24.10
CA GLU A 194 18.87 -17.10 -24.79
C GLU A 194 20.33 -17.41 -24.43
N SER A 195 21.19 -16.38 -24.39
CA SER A 195 22.60 -16.51 -24.04
C SER A 195 22.77 -17.01 -22.60
N THR A 196 22.14 -16.32 -21.65
CA THR A 196 22.20 -16.65 -20.23
C THR A 196 21.58 -18.01 -19.91
N LEU A 197 20.52 -18.39 -20.63
CA LEU A 197 19.89 -19.69 -20.51
C LEU A 197 20.86 -20.81 -20.90
N LYS A 198 21.62 -20.64 -21.98
CA LYS A 198 22.66 -21.60 -22.41
C LYS A 198 23.75 -21.74 -21.35
N ASP A 199 24.24 -20.63 -20.79
CA ASP A 199 25.28 -20.63 -19.75
C ASP A 199 24.80 -21.28 -18.44
N CYS A 200 23.51 -21.15 -18.13
CA CYS A 200 22.90 -21.75 -16.94
C CYS A 200 22.58 -23.24 -17.07
N CYS A 201 22.58 -23.79 -18.29
CA CYS A 201 22.32 -25.20 -18.55
C CYS A 201 23.62 -26.03 -18.40
N GLN A 202 23.50 -27.24 -17.85
CA GLN A 202 24.60 -28.20 -17.81
C GLN A 202 24.70 -28.97 -19.14
N GLU A 203 25.85 -29.56 -19.46
CA GLU A 203 26.11 -30.26 -20.74
C GLU A 203 25.07 -31.33 -21.11
N ASN A 204 24.43 -31.97 -20.12
CA ASN A 204 23.43 -33.02 -20.32
C ASN A 204 21.97 -32.54 -20.19
N GLN A 205 21.76 -31.24 -20.06
CA GLN A 205 20.46 -30.66 -19.76
C GLN A 205 20.08 -29.63 -20.83
N SER A 206 19.01 -29.91 -21.57
CA SER A 206 18.47 -28.98 -22.56
C SER A 206 17.16 -28.38 -22.05
N LEU A 207 17.12 -27.05 -21.94
CA LEU A 207 15.90 -26.28 -21.64
C LEU A 207 15.72 -25.23 -22.73
N THR A 208 14.57 -25.22 -23.38
CA THR A 208 14.24 -24.17 -24.36
C THR A 208 13.69 -22.93 -23.65
N GLY A 209 13.87 -21.74 -24.24
CA GLY A 209 13.30 -20.50 -23.69
C GLY A 209 11.78 -20.56 -23.54
N LYS A 210 11.07 -21.19 -24.48
CA LYS A 210 9.61 -21.43 -24.39
C LYS A 210 9.25 -22.25 -23.15
N GLN A 211 10.02 -23.32 -22.87
CA GLN A 211 9.80 -24.14 -21.68
C GLN A 211 10.13 -23.38 -20.39
N PHE A 212 11.20 -22.59 -20.38
CA PHE A 212 11.54 -21.74 -19.23
C PHE A 212 10.39 -20.76 -18.89
N LEU A 213 9.90 -20.01 -19.87
CA LEU A 213 8.79 -19.08 -19.67
C LEU A 213 7.53 -19.80 -19.17
N ARG A 214 7.24 -20.98 -19.73
CA ARG A 214 6.13 -21.83 -19.29
C ARG A 214 6.26 -22.26 -17.82
N GLU A 215 7.46 -22.67 -17.37
CA GLU A 215 7.68 -23.00 -15.97
C GLU A 215 7.47 -21.77 -15.06
N MET A 216 7.89 -20.58 -15.50
CA MET A 216 7.69 -19.35 -14.73
C MET A 216 6.22 -18.90 -14.65
N LEU A 217 5.43 -19.18 -15.69
CA LEU A 217 3.98 -18.90 -15.75
C LEU A 217 3.15 -19.92 -14.97
N GLU A 218 3.38 -21.21 -15.24
CA GLU A 218 2.50 -22.30 -14.78
C GLU A 218 2.93 -22.86 -13.42
N ILE A 219 4.23 -22.91 -13.11
CA ILE A 219 4.73 -23.53 -11.88
C ILE A 219 4.97 -22.46 -10.82
N THR A 220 5.91 -21.54 -11.09
CA THR A 220 6.38 -20.55 -10.10
C THR A 220 5.39 -19.40 -9.94
N GLY A 221 4.70 -18.97 -11.01
CA GLY A 221 3.79 -17.83 -11.01
C GLY A 221 4.50 -16.49 -10.80
N LEU A 222 5.80 -16.42 -11.08
CA LEU A 222 6.55 -15.15 -11.09
C LEU A 222 6.23 -14.32 -12.34
N LEU A 223 5.82 -14.99 -13.42
CA LEU A 223 5.27 -14.34 -14.60
C LEU A 223 3.76 -14.58 -14.70
N GLN A 224 3.07 -13.69 -15.39
CA GLN A 224 1.68 -13.85 -15.79
C GLN A 224 1.47 -13.36 -17.22
N GLU A 225 0.43 -13.90 -17.85
CA GLU A 225 0.00 -13.48 -19.18
C GLU A 225 -1.03 -12.36 -19.02
N ARG A 226 -0.65 -11.16 -19.51
CA ARG A 226 -1.48 -9.96 -19.43
C ARG A 226 -2.51 -9.94 -20.53
N GLU A 227 -2.10 -10.20 -21.77
CA GLU A 227 -2.89 -10.31 -23.00
C GLU A 227 -2.38 -11.52 -23.81
N LEU A 228 -3.10 -11.95 -24.85
CA LEU A 228 -2.67 -13.10 -25.66
C LEU A 228 -1.24 -12.87 -26.19
N ASP A 229 -0.34 -13.80 -25.91
CA ASP A 229 1.10 -13.72 -26.26
C ASP A 229 1.81 -12.46 -25.71
N THR A 230 1.33 -11.92 -24.58
CA THR A 230 1.97 -10.79 -23.88
C THR A 230 2.15 -11.12 -22.40
N TYR A 231 3.40 -11.18 -21.95
CA TYR A 231 3.76 -11.58 -20.60
C TYR A 231 4.27 -10.40 -19.77
N GLU A 232 4.09 -10.49 -18.46
CA GLU A 232 4.61 -9.54 -17.48
C GLU A 232 5.00 -10.27 -16.19
N PHE A 233 5.74 -9.59 -15.31
CA PHE A 233 5.92 -10.07 -13.95
C PHE A 233 4.58 -10.03 -13.19
N SER A 234 4.35 -10.99 -12.29
CA SER A 234 3.09 -11.04 -11.51
C SER A 234 2.88 -9.85 -10.58
N HIS A 235 3.92 -9.05 -10.36
CA HIS A 235 3.88 -7.75 -9.73
C HIS A 235 5.10 -6.92 -10.21
N LEU A 236 4.92 -5.62 -10.45
CA LEU A 236 5.99 -4.73 -10.94
C LEU A 236 7.23 -4.76 -10.04
N THR A 237 7.04 -4.80 -8.72
CA THR A 237 8.17 -4.86 -7.77
C THR A 237 9.04 -6.11 -7.88
N PHE A 238 8.57 -7.21 -8.50
CA PHE A 238 9.47 -8.32 -8.83
C PHE A 238 10.40 -7.96 -9.99
N GLN A 239 9.89 -7.26 -11.02
CA GLN A 239 10.71 -6.72 -12.09
C GLN A 239 11.78 -5.78 -11.51
N GLU A 240 11.37 -4.84 -10.66
CA GLU A 240 12.29 -3.89 -10.03
C GLU A 240 13.34 -4.59 -9.14
N TYR A 241 12.93 -5.58 -8.35
CA TYR A 241 13.81 -6.37 -7.50
C TYR A 241 14.83 -7.19 -8.32
N PHE A 242 14.39 -7.88 -9.38
CA PHE A 242 15.28 -8.67 -10.22
C PHE A 242 16.24 -7.78 -11.04
N ALA A 243 15.79 -6.61 -11.50
CA ALA A 243 16.65 -5.63 -12.15
C ALA A 243 17.71 -5.08 -11.18
N ALA A 244 17.36 -4.81 -9.92
CA ALA A 244 18.31 -4.39 -8.90
C ALA A 244 19.36 -5.47 -8.59
N LEU A 245 18.95 -6.75 -8.56
CA LEU A 245 19.89 -7.88 -8.44
C LEU A 245 20.83 -7.97 -9.64
N TYR A 246 20.33 -7.78 -10.87
CA TYR A 246 21.15 -7.75 -12.08
C TYR A 246 22.25 -6.66 -11.98
N LEU A 247 21.85 -5.44 -11.61
CA LEU A 247 22.76 -4.31 -11.42
C LEU A 247 23.80 -4.58 -10.34
N LYS A 248 23.40 -5.19 -9.22
CA LYS A 248 24.33 -5.59 -8.16
C LYS A 248 25.40 -6.55 -8.69
N ASP A 249 24.98 -7.54 -9.48
CA ASP A 249 25.88 -8.58 -10.01
C ASP A 249 26.86 -8.03 -11.07
N LEU A 250 26.54 -6.89 -11.71
CA LEU A 250 27.47 -6.14 -12.58
C LEU A 250 28.56 -5.35 -11.83
N GLY A 251 28.47 -5.22 -10.49
CA GLY A 251 29.45 -4.50 -9.68
C GLY A 251 29.57 -3.03 -10.06
N ASN A 252 30.80 -2.55 -10.36
CA ASN A 252 31.06 -1.13 -10.61
C ASN A 252 30.30 -0.57 -11.83
N GLU A 253 30.06 -1.40 -12.86
CA GLU A 253 29.28 -0.98 -14.03
C GLU A 253 27.81 -0.78 -13.66
N GLY A 254 27.24 -1.71 -12.89
CA GLY A 254 25.88 -1.58 -12.38
C GLY A 254 25.73 -0.35 -11.48
N GLN A 255 26.73 -0.08 -10.63
CA GLN A 255 26.77 1.14 -9.82
C GLN A 255 26.73 2.41 -10.69
N ALA A 256 27.50 2.46 -11.78
CA ALA A 256 27.50 3.60 -12.69
C ALA A 256 26.12 3.80 -13.34
N LYS A 257 25.50 2.71 -13.81
CA LYS A 257 24.14 2.73 -14.38
C LYS A 257 23.09 3.23 -13.37
N VAL A 258 23.19 2.82 -12.10
CA VAL A 258 22.30 3.33 -11.03
C VAL A 258 22.50 4.84 -10.84
N ILE A 259 23.75 5.31 -10.83
CA ILE A 259 24.07 6.74 -10.68
C ILE A 259 23.51 7.57 -11.84
N GLU A 260 23.58 7.07 -13.07
CA GLU A 260 23.02 7.73 -14.26
C GLU A 260 21.49 7.90 -14.20
N ARG A 261 20.80 7.02 -13.47
CA ARG A 261 19.33 7.04 -13.31
C ARG A 261 18.87 7.75 -12.04
N LEU A 262 19.77 8.38 -11.28
CA LEU A 262 19.40 9.11 -10.08
C LEU A 262 18.47 10.29 -10.39
N GLY A 263 17.30 10.29 -9.75
CA GLY A 263 16.26 11.31 -9.92
C GLY A 263 15.19 10.95 -10.94
N ASP A 264 15.32 9.82 -11.64
CA ASP A 264 14.24 9.24 -12.43
C ASP A 264 13.28 8.47 -11.52
N LYS A 265 12.01 8.87 -11.54
CA LYS A 265 10.95 8.29 -10.69
C LYS A 265 10.68 6.82 -11.04
N THR A 266 10.87 6.41 -12.29
CA THR A 266 10.62 5.01 -12.71
C THR A 266 11.66 4.03 -12.15
N TRP A 267 12.83 4.53 -11.75
CA TRP A 267 13.92 3.74 -11.18
C TRP A 267 13.98 3.78 -9.65
N GLU A 268 13.08 4.52 -8.98
CA GLU A 268 13.14 4.76 -7.53
C GLU A 268 13.17 3.45 -6.72
N GLU A 269 12.30 2.49 -7.06
CA GLU A 269 12.27 1.18 -6.38
C GLU A 269 13.48 0.30 -6.75
N VAL A 270 14.00 0.38 -7.98
CA VAL A 270 15.23 -0.32 -8.37
C VAL A 270 16.42 0.22 -7.57
N ILE A 271 16.52 1.55 -7.43
CA ILE A 271 17.55 2.22 -6.63
C ILE A 271 17.41 1.82 -5.17
N TYR A 272 16.18 1.78 -4.63
CA TYR A 272 15.91 1.30 -3.28
C TYR A 272 16.45 -0.11 -3.06
N PHE A 273 16.07 -1.07 -3.92
CA PHE A 273 16.51 -2.45 -3.77
C PHE A 273 18.03 -2.56 -3.96
N TYR A 274 18.62 -1.85 -4.93
CA TYR A 274 20.05 -1.86 -5.15
C TYR A 274 20.80 -1.38 -3.91
N MET A 275 20.36 -0.27 -3.30
CA MET A 275 20.96 0.27 -2.08
C MET A 275 20.80 -0.65 -0.86
N SER A 276 19.75 -1.49 -0.81
CA SER A 276 19.63 -2.55 0.21
C SER A 276 20.56 -3.74 -0.06
N LEU A 277 20.81 -4.03 -1.34
CA LEU A 277 21.57 -5.21 -1.78
C LEU A 277 23.08 -4.99 -1.85
N ALA A 278 23.52 -3.75 -2.09
CA ALA A 278 24.90 -3.34 -2.31
C ALA A 278 25.35 -2.26 -1.29
N ASP A 279 26.59 -1.80 -1.38
CA ASP A 279 27.04 -0.66 -0.57
C ASP A 279 26.32 0.62 -1.04
N ALA A 280 25.54 1.24 -0.16
CA ALA A 280 24.82 2.47 -0.42
C ALA A 280 25.74 3.72 -0.44
N ASN A 281 26.93 3.63 0.16
CA ASN A 281 27.82 4.77 0.36
C ASN A 281 28.31 5.44 -0.94
N PRO A 282 28.68 4.70 -2.01
CA PRO A 282 29.05 5.30 -3.30
C PRO A 282 27.90 6.04 -3.98
N ILE A 283 26.68 5.50 -3.91
CA ILE A 283 25.48 6.14 -4.46
C ILE A 283 25.19 7.45 -3.70
N ILE A 284 25.20 7.41 -2.37
CA ILE A 284 25.04 8.61 -1.55
C ILE A 284 26.16 9.62 -1.84
N THR A 285 27.40 9.18 -2.00
CA THR A 285 28.51 10.09 -2.34
C THR A 285 28.31 10.74 -3.71
N ALA A 286 27.80 10.00 -4.71
CA ALA A 286 27.46 10.56 -6.01
C ALA A 286 26.35 11.63 -5.90
N ILE A 287 25.33 11.37 -5.09
CA ILE A 287 24.27 12.35 -4.76
C ILE A 287 24.88 13.62 -4.14
N LEU A 288 25.79 13.47 -3.18
CA LEU A 288 26.42 14.61 -2.50
C LEU A 288 27.34 15.43 -3.41
N ASN A 289 27.92 14.82 -4.44
CA ASN A 289 28.78 15.50 -5.41
C ASN A 289 27.97 16.35 -6.42
N ASN A 290 26.76 15.93 -6.76
CA ASN A 290 25.86 16.68 -7.64
C ASN A 290 24.43 16.69 -7.05
N PRO A 291 24.22 17.44 -5.96
CA PRO A 291 22.97 17.45 -5.25
C PRO A 291 21.87 18.12 -6.09
N ASN A 292 20.72 17.49 -6.15
CA ASN A 292 19.48 18.10 -6.60
C ASN A 292 18.35 17.71 -5.65
N TYR A 293 17.19 18.35 -5.79
CA TYR A 293 16.04 18.14 -4.92
C TYR A 293 15.65 16.65 -4.80
N ASN A 294 15.49 15.94 -5.92
CA ASN A 294 15.07 14.54 -5.95
C ASN A 294 16.16 13.60 -5.39
N THR A 295 17.43 13.89 -5.66
CA THR A 295 18.53 13.03 -5.19
C THR A 295 18.82 13.23 -3.71
N LEU A 296 18.69 14.45 -3.19
CA LEU A 296 18.77 14.72 -1.75
C LEU A 296 17.59 14.09 -0.98
N TYR A 297 16.40 14.03 -1.56
CA TYR A 297 15.27 13.28 -0.99
C TYR A 297 15.67 11.82 -0.71
N ILE A 298 16.20 11.14 -1.73
CA ILE A 298 16.73 9.77 -1.64
C ILE A 298 17.77 9.70 -0.50
N ALA A 299 18.83 10.52 -0.53
CA ALA A 299 19.86 10.49 0.51
C ALA A 299 19.32 10.67 1.94
N ASN A 300 18.31 11.53 2.13
CA ASN A 300 17.68 11.74 3.43
C ASN A 300 16.83 10.53 3.88
N GLN A 301 16.15 9.86 2.95
CA GLN A 301 15.38 8.64 3.27
C GLN A 301 16.28 7.51 3.79
N TYR A 302 17.46 7.32 3.20
CA TYR A 302 18.42 6.26 3.57
C TYR A 302 19.36 6.66 4.71
N LYS A 303 19.35 7.92 5.14
CA LYS A 303 20.25 8.44 6.19
C LYS A 303 20.21 7.62 7.47
N SER A 304 19.05 7.09 7.86
CA SER A 304 18.86 6.31 9.09
C SER A 304 19.23 4.82 8.95
N TRP A 305 19.63 4.35 7.76
CA TRP A 305 19.97 2.94 7.55
C TRP A 305 21.29 2.57 8.23
N SER A 306 21.35 1.33 8.73
CA SER A 306 22.53 0.78 9.42
C SER A 306 23.78 0.76 8.54
N LEU A 307 23.60 0.56 7.23
CA LEU A 307 24.67 0.50 6.21
C LEU A 307 25.33 1.87 5.93
N VAL A 308 24.66 2.97 6.27
CA VAL A 308 25.19 4.32 6.04
C VAL A 308 26.08 4.75 7.20
N THR A 309 27.35 5.02 6.91
CA THR A 309 28.34 5.39 7.94
C THR A 309 28.04 6.73 8.60
N ALA A 310 28.44 6.91 9.86
CA ALA A 310 28.25 8.17 10.59
C ALA A 310 28.87 9.37 9.85
N SER A 311 30.04 9.19 9.24
CA SER A 311 30.71 10.23 8.43
C SER A 311 29.86 10.66 7.23
N ILE A 312 29.20 9.73 6.56
CA ILE A 312 28.31 10.06 5.44
C ILE A 312 27.04 10.77 5.92
N ARG A 313 26.49 10.38 7.08
CA ARG A 313 25.34 11.10 7.68
C ARG A 313 25.66 12.55 7.99
N GLU A 314 26.86 12.83 8.49
CA GLU A 314 27.34 14.20 8.69
C GLU A 314 27.48 14.95 7.37
N LYS A 315 28.09 14.33 6.35
CA LYS A 315 28.19 14.93 5.01
C LYS A 315 26.83 15.22 4.38
N ILE A 316 25.82 14.36 4.59
CA ILE A 316 24.43 14.65 4.16
C ILE A 316 23.91 15.90 4.84
N ASN A 317 24.08 16.02 6.16
CA ASN A 317 23.64 17.22 6.90
C ASN A 317 24.33 18.49 6.41
N ASP A 318 25.64 18.43 6.16
CA ASP A 318 26.43 19.59 5.74
C ASP A 318 26.12 19.97 4.29
N CYS A 319 26.00 18.99 3.40
CA CYS A 319 25.60 19.20 2.01
C CYS A 319 24.20 19.80 1.93
N ASN A 320 23.25 19.26 2.71
CA ASN A 320 21.92 19.84 2.82
C ASN A 320 21.97 21.31 3.24
N LYS A 321 22.65 21.65 4.35
CA LYS A 321 22.79 23.04 4.81
C LYS A 321 23.38 23.95 3.74
N SER A 322 24.42 23.50 3.04
CA SER A 322 25.11 24.27 2.00
C SER A 322 24.27 24.45 0.73
N TYR A 323 23.60 23.38 0.27
CA TYR A 323 22.77 23.38 -0.93
C TYR A 323 21.59 24.34 -0.76
N TYR A 324 20.88 24.27 0.36
CA TYR A 324 19.72 25.15 0.60
C TYR A 324 20.11 26.57 1.01
N ALA A 325 21.30 26.79 1.59
CA ALA A 325 21.80 28.14 1.85
C ALA A 325 22.22 28.92 0.59
N SER A 326 22.55 28.21 -0.50
CA SER A 326 23.04 28.80 -1.76
C SER A 326 21.95 29.02 -2.83
N HIS A 327 20.74 28.50 -2.64
CA HIS A 327 19.60 28.82 -3.49
C HIS A 327 18.90 30.08 -2.92
N GLU A 328 19.08 31.22 -3.61
CA GLU A 328 18.84 32.59 -3.14
C GLU A 328 17.40 32.96 -2.70
N ASP A 329 16.43 32.05 -2.83
CA ASP A 329 15.01 32.37 -2.61
C ASP A 329 14.46 32.09 -1.20
N HIS A 330 15.24 31.57 -0.23
CA HIS A 330 15.05 31.74 1.25
C HIS A 330 15.92 30.71 2.02
N PRO A 331 17.05 31.08 2.66
CA PRO A 331 18.22 30.18 2.82
C PRO A 331 18.20 29.18 4.00
N LEU A 332 17.25 29.30 4.93
CA LEU A 332 17.10 28.38 6.09
C LEU A 332 15.68 27.80 6.19
N ILE A 333 14.69 28.52 5.67
CA ILE A 333 13.28 28.12 5.67
C ILE A 333 13.08 26.92 4.73
N PHE A 334 13.76 26.88 3.59
CA PHE A 334 13.55 25.83 2.58
C PHE A 334 14.12 24.46 2.96
N TYR A 335 15.25 24.40 3.68
CA TYR A 335 15.80 23.12 4.16
C TYR A 335 14.90 22.50 5.23
N ASP A 336 14.51 23.30 6.21
CA ASP A 336 13.58 22.88 7.25
C ASP A 336 12.24 22.45 6.64
N GLN A 337 11.77 23.18 5.62
CA GLN A 337 10.56 22.83 4.88
C GLN A 337 10.71 21.50 4.14
N ILE A 338 11.83 21.21 3.48
CA ILE A 338 12.02 19.94 2.76
C ILE A 338 12.20 18.78 3.74
N LEU A 339 13.00 18.95 4.78
CA LEU A 339 13.13 17.94 5.84
C LEU A 339 11.76 17.68 6.47
N ALA A 340 10.96 18.73 6.69
CA ALA A 340 9.60 18.59 7.19
C ALA A 340 8.68 17.87 6.19
N LEU A 341 8.74 18.21 4.91
CA LEU A 341 7.93 17.59 3.84
C LEU A 341 8.25 16.10 3.73
N THR A 342 9.53 15.74 3.67
CA THR A 342 9.99 14.35 3.65
C THR A 342 9.63 13.58 4.92
N THR A 343 9.71 14.23 6.08
CA THR A 343 9.29 13.65 7.36
C THR A 343 7.78 13.39 7.35
N LEU A 344 7.00 14.35 6.87
CA LEU A 344 5.54 14.26 6.75
C LEU A 344 5.15 13.10 5.81
N GLU A 345 5.69 13.06 4.58
CA GLU A 345 5.42 11.98 3.62
C GLU A 345 5.77 10.61 4.22
N LYS A 346 6.96 10.49 4.83
CA LYS A 346 7.37 9.23 5.47
C LYS A 346 6.45 8.86 6.62
N HIS A 347 6.00 9.82 7.42
CA HIS A 347 5.09 9.58 8.53
C HIS A 347 3.74 9.06 8.01
N PHE A 348 3.18 9.70 7.00
CA PHE A 348 1.88 9.34 6.43
C PHE A 348 1.92 8.10 5.50
N ASN A 349 3.11 7.69 5.04
CA ASN A 349 3.33 6.38 4.40
C ASN A 349 3.46 5.23 5.40
N ASN A 350 3.71 5.52 6.69
CA ASN A 350 3.90 4.52 7.75
C ASN A 350 2.82 4.62 8.84
N LEU A 351 1.58 4.91 8.45
CA LEU A 351 0.44 4.93 9.39
C LEU A 351 0.09 3.54 9.90
N THR A 352 -0.41 3.48 11.13
CA THR A 352 -0.92 2.23 11.72
C THR A 352 -2.39 2.06 11.33
N ALA A 353 -2.73 0.99 10.61
CA ALA A 353 -4.12 0.72 10.24
C ALA A 353 -4.99 0.48 11.49
N ILE A 354 -6.14 1.17 11.56
CA ILE A 354 -7.20 0.91 12.53
C ILE A 354 -8.15 -0.14 11.95
N ASP A 355 -8.61 0.11 10.72
CA ASP A 355 -9.54 -0.74 9.97
C ASP A 355 -9.30 -0.63 8.45
N GLU A 356 -10.24 -1.09 7.63
CA GLU A 356 -10.12 -1.08 6.16
C GLU A 356 -9.97 0.31 5.55
N LYS A 357 -10.59 1.33 6.15
CA LYS A 357 -10.67 2.70 5.62
C LYS A 357 -9.84 3.68 6.44
N ASN A 358 -9.55 3.36 7.70
CA ASN A 358 -8.96 4.27 8.68
C ASN A 358 -7.54 3.83 9.10
N ALA A 359 -6.61 4.77 9.17
CA ALA A 359 -5.27 4.56 9.70
C ALA A 359 -4.84 5.74 10.59
N ILE A 360 -4.27 5.46 11.76
CA ILE A 360 -3.83 6.46 12.73
C ILE A 360 -2.34 6.75 12.61
N SER A 361 -1.98 8.02 12.77
CA SER A 361 -0.60 8.48 12.83
C SER A 361 0.03 8.20 14.20
N GLU A 362 1.37 8.13 14.23
CA GLU A 362 2.10 8.41 15.45
C GLU A 362 1.96 9.90 15.81
N PRO A 363 2.41 10.35 17.00
CA PRO A 363 2.30 11.74 17.39
C PRO A 363 2.95 12.66 16.37
N ILE A 364 2.18 13.62 15.85
CA ILE A 364 2.65 14.64 14.91
C ILE A 364 3.70 15.50 15.61
N THR A 365 4.78 15.80 14.92
CA THR A 365 5.88 16.63 15.42
C THR A 365 5.71 18.10 15.08
N TRP A 366 6.37 18.99 15.84
CA TRP A 366 6.37 20.41 15.54
C TRP A 366 6.99 20.74 14.17
N VAL A 367 7.91 19.91 13.67
CA VAL A 367 8.44 19.99 12.30
C VAL A 367 7.32 19.92 11.26
N GLU A 368 6.43 18.94 11.40
CA GLU A 368 5.33 18.69 10.48
C GLU A 368 4.24 19.75 10.61
N TYR A 369 3.93 20.17 11.84
CA TYR A 369 2.95 21.21 12.11
C TYR A 369 3.40 22.59 11.61
N LYS A 370 4.71 22.86 11.61
CA LYS A 370 5.27 24.11 11.06
C LYS A 370 4.93 24.30 9.59
N LEU A 371 4.92 23.23 8.78
CA LEU A 371 4.51 23.30 7.37
C LEU A 371 3.11 23.88 7.18
N PHE A 372 2.20 23.53 8.08
CA PHE A 372 0.84 24.07 8.08
C PHE A 372 0.82 25.55 8.47
N LEU A 373 1.57 25.94 9.50
CA LEU A 373 1.69 27.34 9.91
C LEU A 373 2.32 28.20 8.79
N ASP A 374 3.33 27.67 8.09
CA ASP A 374 3.98 28.35 6.95
C ASP A 374 3.01 28.49 5.76
N ALA A 375 2.19 27.47 5.49
CA ALA A 375 1.13 27.55 4.48
C ALA A 375 0.04 28.58 4.83
N GLN A 376 -0.28 28.72 6.12
CA GLN A 376 -1.19 29.75 6.62
C GLN A 376 -0.59 31.16 6.45
N ILE A 377 0.67 31.36 6.85
CA ILE A 377 1.35 32.68 6.78
C ILE A 377 1.55 33.13 5.33
N SER A 378 1.88 32.20 4.43
CA SER A 378 2.06 32.47 3.00
C SER A 378 0.74 32.69 2.24
N GLY A 379 -0.41 32.46 2.89
CA GLY A 379 -1.73 32.57 2.26
C GLY A 379 -2.08 31.42 1.31
N GLN A 380 -1.29 30.34 1.30
CA GLN A 380 -1.58 29.13 0.51
C GLN A 380 -2.75 28.33 1.09
N PHE A 381 -3.03 28.47 2.39
CA PHE A 381 -4.13 27.81 3.06
C PHE A 381 -4.84 28.77 4.03
N HIS A 382 -6.16 28.83 3.96
CA HIS A 382 -6.95 29.65 4.88
C HIS A 382 -7.20 28.90 6.19
N SER A 383 -6.80 29.49 7.31
CA SER A 383 -7.01 28.95 8.65
C SER A 383 -7.08 30.08 9.68
N THR A 384 -7.84 29.86 10.75
CA THR A 384 -7.91 30.77 11.92
C THR A 384 -7.08 30.25 13.09
N ALA A 385 -6.22 29.26 12.87
CA ALA A 385 -5.39 28.68 13.92
C ALA A 385 -4.38 29.70 14.46
N GLU A 386 -4.08 29.56 15.75
CA GLU A 386 -3.09 30.41 16.43
C GLU A 386 -1.70 30.26 15.80
N VAL A 387 -1.08 31.38 15.42
CA VAL A 387 0.29 31.38 14.88
C VAL A 387 1.26 31.26 16.05
N ILE A 388 1.96 30.14 16.12
CA ILE A 388 2.91 29.83 17.20
C ILE A 388 4.34 29.94 16.65
N ASP A 389 5.20 30.68 17.35
CA ASP A 389 6.64 30.71 17.04
C ASP A 389 7.34 29.47 17.63
N ILE A 390 7.81 28.59 16.75
CA ILE A 390 8.38 27.29 17.12
C ILE A 390 9.90 27.43 17.30
N SER A 391 10.38 27.33 18.54
CA SER A 391 11.83 27.30 18.79
C SER A 391 12.49 26.02 18.27
N ASP A 392 13.74 26.11 17.81
CA ASP A 392 14.54 24.98 17.32
C ASP A 392 14.67 23.81 18.32
N LYS A 393 14.49 24.06 19.62
CA LYS A 393 14.64 23.04 20.68
C LYS A 393 13.47 22.06 20.76
N ILE A 394 12.29 22.45 20.29
CA ILE A 394 11.08 21.61 20.31
C ILE A 394 10.74 21.02 18.94
N PHE A 395 11.56 21.30 17.93
CA PHE A 395 11.33 21.00 16.51
C PHE A 395 10.91 19.54 16.29
N ASN A 396 11.71 18.56 16.74
CA ASN A 396 11.41 17.13 16.61
C ASN A 396 10.56 16.55 17.75
N SER A 397 10.05 17.38 18.65
CA SER A 397 9.18 16.93 19.74
C SER A 397 7.73 16.85 19.24
N PRO A 398 6.90 15.97 19.82
CA PRO A 398 5.51 15.91 19.43
C PRO A 398 4.74 17.17 19.86
N VAL A 399 3.73 17.54 19.07
CA VAL A 399 2.92 18.76 19.24
C VAL A 399 2.06 18.62 20.47
N ILE A 400 2.23 19.53 21.44
CA ILE A 400 1.52 19.54 22.73
C ILE A 400 0.89 20.91 22.97
N GLY A 401 -0.22 20.96 23.71
CA GLY A 401 -0.79 22.22 24.21
C GLY A 401 -1.53 23.09 23.17
N ILE A 402 -1.86 22.55 22.00
CA ILE A 402 -2.70 23.24 21.00
C ILE A 402 -4.19 23.00 21.25
N LYS A 403 -5.04 23.91 20.76
CA LYS A 403 -6.51 23.73 20.82
C LYS A 403 -6.95 22.70 19.80
N TRP A 404 -8.03 21.97 20.09
CA TRP A 404 -8.57 20.98 19.15
C TRP A 404 -9.09 21.63 17.85
N GLN A 405 -9.54 22.89 17.89
CA GLN A 405 -9.91 23.65 16.69
C GLN A 405 -8.71 23.91 15.78
N ASP A 406 -7.54 24.20 16.35
CA ASP A 406 -6.30 24.40 15.58
C ASP A 406 -5.84 23.08 14.95
N ALA A 407 -5.95 21.99 15.72
CA ALA A 407 -5.68 20.63 15.24
C ALA A 407 -6.61 20.22 14.09
N ARG A 408 -7.85 20.71 14.08
CA ARG A 408 -8.82 20.50 13.00
C ARG A 408 -8.40 21.21 11.70
N TRP A 409 -7.86 22.43 11.80
CA TRP A 409 -7.29 23.14 10.66
C TRP A 409 -6.09 22.40 10.05
N PHE A 410 -5.23 21.83 10.90
CA PHE A 410 -4.15 20.96 10.43
C PHE A 410 -4.67 19.75 9.65
N CYS A 411 -5.72 19.08 10.13
CA CYS A 411 -6.36 17.97 9.42
C CYS A 411 -6.99 18.41 8.09
N ALA A 412 -7.55 19.62 8.03
CA ALA A 412 -8.08 20.19 6.78
C ALA A 412 -6.96 20.47 5.78
N TRP A 413 -5.85 21.03 6.25
CA TRP A 413 -4.67 21.29 5.42
C TRP A 413 -4.08 19.99 4.83
N LEU A 414 -3.94 18.93 5.63
CA LEU A 414 -3.45 17.63 5.15
C LEU A 414 -4.27 17.07 3.98
N ALA A 415 -5.60 17.24 4.01
CA ALA A 415 -6.47 16.76 2.94
C ALA A 415 -6.25 17.49 1.60
N THR A 416 -5.72 18.71 1.62
CA THR A 416 -5.41 19.50 0.41
C THR A 416 -4.09 19.11 -0.25
N ARG A 417 -3.25 18.32 0.43
CA ARG A 417 -1.89 17.98 -0.02
C ARG A 417 -1.90 16.87 -1.05
N LYS A 418 -1.49 17.18 -2.28
CA LYS A 418 -1.45 16.20 -3.39
C LYS A 418 -0.42 15.08 -3.19
N ASP A 419 0.68 15.39 -2.51
CA ASP A 419 1.76 14.46 -2.16
C ASP A 419 1.31 13.36 -1.19
N LEU A 420 0.24 13.59 -0.43
CA LEU A 420 -0.32 12.60 0.49
C LEU A 420 -1.50 11.82 -0.10
N GLN A 421 -1.91 12.11 -1.34
CA GLN A 421 -3.02 11.45 -2.03
C GLN A 421 -2.55 10.23 -2.84
N SER A 422 -3.44 9.26 -3.04
CA SER A 422 -3.22 8.12 -3.92
C SER A 422 -3.72 8.42 -5.34
N SER A 423 -3.18 7.73 -6.34
CA SER A 423 -3.72 7.76 -7.71
C SER A 423 -5.08 7.08 -7.83
N GLU A 424 -5.42 6.17 -6.91
CA GLU A 424 -6.65 5.36 -6.93
C GLU A 424 -7.65 5.76 -5.83
N GLU A 425 -7.18 6.32 -4.71
CA GLU A 425 -7.98 6.56 -3.50
C GLU A 425 -7.88 8.02 -3.05
N VAL A 426 -8.98 8.57 -2.52
CA VAL A 426 -9.03 9.92 -1.94
C VAL A 426 -8.94 9.81 -0.43
N TYR A 427 -8.00 10.53 0.16
CA TYR A 427 -7.78 10.55 1.59
C TYR A 427 -8.23 11.87 2.20
N ASP A 428 -9.02 11.75 3.27
CA ASP A 428 -9.30 12.83 4.20
C ASP A 428 -8.66 12.53 5.55
N TYR A 429 -8.60 13.53 6.42
CA TYR A 429 -7.92 13.44 7.71
C TYR A 429 -8.80 14.02 8.81
N ARG A 430 -8.87 13.36 9.97
CA ARG A 430 -9.63 13.84 11.13
C ARG A 430 -8.91 13.55 12.43
N LEU A 431 -9.40 14.13 13.52
CA LEU A 431 -8.94 13.75 14.85
C LEU A 431 -9.47 12.35 15.22
N PRO A 432 -8.69 11.58 16.00
CA PRO A 432 -9.14 10.30 16.54
C PRO A 432 -10.39 10.43 17.42
N THR A 433 -11.23 9.40 17.40
CA THR A 433 -12.32 9.22 18.39
C THR A 433 -11.77 8.67 19.70
N ALA A 434 -12.54 8.77 20.78
CA ALA A 434 -12.14 8.22 22.09
C ALA A 434 -11.87 6.70 22.04
N ASP A 435 -12.67 5.95 21.28
CA ASP A 435 -12.54 4.49 21.14
C ASP A 435 -11.27 4.10 20.35
N GLU A 436 -10.95 4.83 19.28
CA GLU A 436 -9.72 4.64 18.51
C GLU A 436 -8.48 4.92 19.36
N MET A 437 -8.57 5.90 20.27
CA MET A 437 -7.49 6.24 21.19
C MET A 437 -7.29 5.19 22.29
N LEU A 438 -8.36 4.59 22.83
CA LEU A 438 -8.30 3.52 23.83
C LEU A 438 -7.58 2.26 23.31
N GLN A 439 -7.61 2.03 22.00
CA GLN A 439 -6.91 0.93 21.34
C GLN A 439 -5.42 1.24 21.10
N SER A 440 -5.00 2.50 21.24
CA SER A 440 -3.62 2.94 21.07
C SER A 440 -2.89 3.08 22.41
N ALA A 441 -1.59 2.79 22.46
CA ALA A 441 -0.81 2.78 23.70
C ALA A 441 -0.55 4.19 24.31
N ARG A 442 -0.89 5.30 23.63
CA ARG A 442 -0.59 6.68 24.04
C ARG A 442 -1.78 7.60 23.79
N LYS A 443 -2.18 8.40 24.78
CA LYS A 443 -3.27 9.38 24.67
C LYS A 443 -2.92 10.53 23.72
N GLY A 444 -3.92 11.12 23.06
CA GLY A 444 -3.79 12.12 22.01
C GLY A 444 -5.07 12.95 21.86
N ILE A 445 -5.00 14.05 21.11
CA ILE A 445 -6.08 15.05 20.98
C ILE A 445 -7.29 14.46 20.24
N THR A 446 -8.50 14.61 20.78
CA THR A 446 -9.78 14.12 20.21
C THR A 446 -10.83 15.25 20.13
N GLU A 447 -11.92 15.03 19.38
CA GLU A 447 -13.05 15.99 19.27
C GLU A 447 -13.97 15.99 20.51
N ASP A 448 -14.00 14.90 21.28
CA ASP A 448 -15.10 14.61 22.21
C ASP A 448 -14.90 15.01 23.69
N TYR A 449 -13.74 15.53 24.16
CA TYR A 449 -13.62 15.84 25.60
C TYR A 449 -12.57 16.89 26.00
N GLU A 450 -12.93 17.68 27.02
CA GLU A 450 -12.10 18.68 27.70
C GLU A 450 -10.89 18.03 28.43
N GLY A 451 -9.74 18.04 27.76
CA GLY A 451 -8.44 17.96 28.43
C GLY A 451 -7.78 16.57 28.48
N THR A 452 -6.51 16.55 28.05
CA THR A 452 -5.50 15.47 28.15
C THR A 452 -5.46 14.41 27.06
N GLY A 453 -5.30 14.89 25.83
CA GLY A 453 -4.36 14.25 24.90
C GLY A 453 -3.03 15.01 24.97
N ASP A 454 -1.95 14.37 25.43
CA ASP A 454 -0.66 15.06 25.54
C ASP A 454 -0.08 15.42 24.17
N PHE A 455 -0.53 14.77 23.07
CA PHE A 455 0.03 14.98 21.73
C PHE A 455 -1.00 14.96 20.59
N LEU A 456 -0.74 15.71 19.51
CA LEU A 456 -1.53 15.66 18.28
C LEU A 456 -1.37 14.32 17.55
N ARG A 457 -2.48 13.66 17.22
CA ARG A 457 -2.54 12.51 16.32
C ARG A 457 -3.64 12.74 15.28
N VAL A 458 -3.52 12.10 14.13
CA VAL A 458 -4.46 12.24 13.01
C VAL A 458 -4.86 10.86 12.50
N VAL A 459 -6.13 10.68 12.15
CA VAL A 459 -6.64 9.51 11.45
C VAL A 459 -6.83 9.87 9.98
N ARG A 460 -6.17 9.13 9.09
CA ARG A 460 -6.45 9.13 7.66
C ARG A 460 -7.68 8.27 7.39
N VAL A 461 -8.63 8.81 6.64
CA VAL A 461 -9.87 8.16 6.23
C VAL A 461 -9.89 8.05 4.71
N THR A 462 -10.18 6.86 4.20
CA THR A 462 -10.33 6.61 2.77
C THR A 462 -11.76 6.90 2.35
N ILE A 463 -11.95 7.87 1.46
CA ILE A 463 -13.24 8.35 0.98
C ILE A 463 -13.40 8.00 -0.51
N PRO A 464 -14.61 7.68 -0.99
CA PRO A 464 -14.84 7.47 -2.41
C PRO A 464 -14.42 8.67 -3.28
N SER A 465 -13.86 8.39 -4.45
CA SER A 465 -13.24 9.42 -5.31
C SER A 465 -14.19 10.51 -5.81
N TYR A 466 -15.50 10.24 -5.87
CA TYR A 466 -16.50 11.21 -6.27
C TYR A 466 -16.74 12.34 -5.24
N TYR A 467 -16.14 12.26 -4.05
CA TYR A 467 -16.12 13.38 -3.09
C TYR A 467 -14.98 14.38 -3.31
N GLN A 468 -14.04 14.10 -4.21
CA GLN A 468 -12.84 14.94 -4.39
C GLN A 468 -13.18 16.39 -4.75
N THR A 469 -14.14 16.60 -5.66
CA THR A 469 -14.55 17.93 -6.11
C THR A 469 -15.14 18.74 -4.94
N LEU A 470 -15.99 18.09 -4.13
CA LEU A 470 -16.57 18.71 -2.94
C LEU A 470 -15.50 19.13 -1.93
N ILE A 471 -14.52 18.26 -1.66
CA ILE A 471 -13.37 18.55 -0.79
C ILE A 471 -12.59 19.77 -1.32
N ASN A 472 -12.36 19.85 -2.63
CA ASN A 472 -11.64 20.96 -3.24
C ASN A 472 -12.38 22.31 -3.07
N TYR A 473 -13.71 22.33 -3.25
CA TYR A 473 -14.49 23.56 -3.05
C TYR A 473 -14.56 23.96 -1.58
N LEU A 474 -14.79 23.01 -0.68
CA LEU A 474 -14.86 23.25 0.76
C LEU A 474 -13.53 23.76 1.32
N SER A 475 -12.42 23.13 0.95
CA SER A 475 -11.07 23.56 1.37
C SER A 475 -10.68 24.94 0.84
N SER A 476 -11.23 25.34 -0.30
CA SER A 476 -11.00 26.67 -0.90
C SER A 476 -11.95 27.75 -0.36
N GLY A 477 -12.85 27.42 0.58
CA GLY A 477 -13.88 28.34 1.09
C GLY A 477 -14.90 28.76 0.02
N ARG A 478 -15.01 28.02 -1.07
CA ARG A 478 -15.96 28.25 -2.16
C ARG A 478 -17.33 27.66 -1.80
N TRP A 479 -17.96 28.22 -0.76
CA TRP A 479 -19.18 27.66 -0.15
C TRP A 479 -20.32 27.45 -1.15
N LYS A 480 -20.50 28.39 -2.09
CA LYS A 480 -21.55 28.28 -3.11
C LYS A 480 -21.31 27.10 -4.05
N ASP A 481 -20.08 26.95 -4.55
CA ASP A 481 -19.73 25.83 -5.44
C ASP A 481 -19.78 24.49 -4.69
N ALA A 482 -19.40 24.49 -3.41
CA ALA A 482 -19.52 23.30 -2.55
C ALA A 482 -20.97 22.88 -2.33
N ASP A 483 -21.90 23.83 -2.18
CA ASP A 483 -23.33 23.56 -2.04
C ASP A 483 -23.90 22.95 -3.33
N GLU A 484 -23.57 23.53 -4.49
CA GLU A 484 -23.95 22.99 -5.80
C GLU A 484 -23.39 21.58 -6.04
N GLU A 485 -22.12 21.34 -5.68
CA GLU A 485 -21.48 20.02 -5.78
C GLU A 485 -22.09 19.01 -4.80
N THR A 486 -22.49 19.44 -3.60
CA THR A 486 -23.15 18.58 -2.61
C THR A 486 -24.45 18.01 -3.20
N VAL A 487 -25.22 18.81 -3.93
CA VAL A 487 -26.42 18.35 -4.64
C VAL A 487 -26.07 17.29 -5.69
N GLN A 488 -25.00 17.50 -6.48
CA GLN A 488 -24.57 16.52 -7.49
C GLN A 488 -24.16 15.19 -6.86
N VAL A 489 -23.39 15.23 -5.78
CA VAL A 489 -22.95 14.04 -5.03
C VAL A 489 -24.15 13.28 -4.47
N ILE A 490 -25.11 13.98 -3.84
CA ILE A 490 -26.34 13.37 -3.32
C ILE A 490 -27.11 12.67 -4.44
N LEU A 491 -27.27 13.31 -5.60
CA LEU A 491 -27.95 12.71 -6.75
C LEU A 491 -27.18 11.52 -7.33
N GLN A 492 -25.85 11.56 -7.31
CA GLN A 492 -25.00 10.46 -7.76
C GLN A 492 -25.13 9.23 -6.85
N VAL A 493 -25.03 9.43 -5.53
CA VAL A 493 -25.17 8.38 -4.51
C VAL A 493 -26.55 7.72 -4.59
N ALA A 494 -27.60 8.52 -4.75
CA ALA A 494 -28.98 8.02 -4.89
C ALA A 494 -29.27 7.40 -6.28
N ASN A 495 -28.33 7.47 -7.24
CA ASN A 495 -28.55 7.09 -8.64
C ASN A 495 -29.71 7.85 -9.32
N ARG A 496 -29.81 9.15 -9.04
CA ARG A 496 -30.88 10.07 -9.50
C ARG A 496 -30.38 11.27 -10.31
N VAL A 497 -29.14 11.23 -10.79
CA VAL A 497 -28.51 12.31 -11.58
C VAL A 497 -29.37 12.74 -12.78
N LYS A 498 -30.01 11.79 -13.48
CA LYS A 498 -30.87 12.10 -14.65
C LYS A 498 -32.16 12.82 -14.26
N GLN A 499 -32.69 12.54 -13.07
CA GLN A 499 -33.94 13.09 -12.57
C GLN A 499 -33.70 14.48 -11.96
N GLY A 500 -32.57 14.68 -11.27
CA GLY A 500 -32.21 15.95 -10.67
C GLY A 500 -32.89 16.24 -9.31
N TRP A 501 -33.65 15.29 -8.77
CA TRP A 501 -34.35 15.41 -7.49
C TRP A 501 -34.55 14.04 -6.82
N LEU A 502 -34.73 14.05 -5.50
CA LEU A 502 -35.03 12.89 -4.65
C LEU A 502 -36.51 12.85 -4.26
N ASP A 503 -37.14 11.68 -4.35
CA ASP A 503 -38.43 11.42 -3.72
C ASP A 503 -38.29 10.87 -2.29
N PHE A 504 -39.41 10.71 -1.59
CA PHE A 504 -39.42 10.17 -0.21
C PHE A 504 -38.77 8.79 -0.11
N LYS A 505 -38.90 7.93 -1.13
CA LYS A 505 -38.29 6.59 -1.11
C LYS A 505 -36.79 6.69 -1.33
N ASP A 506 -36.33 7.60 -2.18
CA ASP A 506 -34.90 7.84 -2.36
C ASP A 506 -34.25 8.35 -1.05
N ILE A 507 -34.93 9.22 -0.31
CA ILE A 507 -34.47 9.72 1.01
C ILE A 507 -34.45 8.61 2.05
N ASP A 508 -35.52 7.81 2.15
CA ASP A 508 -35.62 6.71 3.12
C ASP A 508 -34.55 5.62 2.88
N ASN A 509 -34.09 5.46 1.63
CA ASN A 509 -33.05 4.51 1.26
C ASN A 509 -31.67 5.16 1.06
N PHE A 510 -31.51 6.45 1.39
CA PHE A 510 -30.23 7.13 1.20
C PHE A 510 -29.16 6.52 2.11
N PRO A 511 -27.97 6.18 1.59
CA PRO A 511 -26.94 5.54 2.38
C PRO A 511 -26.48 6.41 3.56
N CYS A 512 -26.58 5.87 4.77
CA CYS A 512 -26.15 6.56 5.99
C CYS A 512 -24.65 6.90 5.99
N GLU A 513 -23.82 6.08 5.33
CA GLU A 513 -22.38 6.32 5.22
C GLU A 513 -22.09 7.60 4.43
N ASP A 514 -22.71 7.75 3.26
CA ASP A 514 -22.57 8.93 2.41
C ASP A 514 -23.10 10.19 3.09
N LEU A 515 -24.23 10.10 3.78
CA LEU A 515 -24.78 11.22 4.53
C LEU A 515 -23.82 11.70 5.63
N ARG A 516 -23.16 10.75 6.32
CA ARG A 516 -22.15 11.06 7.33
C ARG A 516 -20.90 11.68 6.72
N ILE A 517 -20.44 11.21 5.57
CA ILE A 517 -19.29 11.78 4.86
C ILE A 517 -19.59 13.25 4.50
N ILE A 518 -20.73 13.52 3.87
CA ILE A 518 -21.11 14.88 3.47
C ILE A 518 -21.17 15.79 4.70
N ASP A 519 -21.84 15.36 5.77
CA ASP A 519 -21.94 16.11 7.01
C ASP A 519 -20.56 16.40 7.61
N GLN A 520 -19.71 15.38 7.75
CA GLN A 520 -18.38 15.53 8.32
C GLN A 520 -17.50 16.49 7.52
N LEU A 521 -17.55 16.43 6.19
CA LEU A 521 -16.84 17.36 5.32
C LEU A 521 -17.30 18.80 5.56
N TRP A 522 -18.61 19.06 5.55
CA TRP A 522 -19.14 20.40 5.79
C TRP A 522 -18.79 20.93 7.18
N VAL A 523 -19.00 20.14 8.23
CA VAL A 523 -18.67 20.53 9.62
C VAL A 523 -17.17 20.78 9.73
N LYS A 524 -16.35 19.98 9.05
CA LYS A 524 -14.89 20.13 9.06
C LYS A 524 -14.42 21.45 8.46
N TYR A 525 -14.75 21.71 7.21
CA TYR A 525 -14.21 22.87 6.51
C TYR A 525 -14.86 24.17 6.98
N SER A 526 -16.10 24.14 7.47
CA SER A 526 -16.78 25.32 8.02
C SER A 526 -16.44 25.64 9.48
N ASN A 527 -15.56 24.85 10.12
CA ASN A 527 -15.27 24.92 11.55
C ASN A 527 -16.54 24.83 12.43
N GLY A 528 -17.39 23.87 12.11
CA GLY A 528 -18.62 23.57 12.85
C GLY A 528 -19.82 24.46 12.54
N GLN A 529 -19.72 25.36 11.56
CA GLN A 529 -20.81 26.29 11.23
C GLN A 529 -21.87 25.69 10.29
N PHE A 530 -21.48 24.78 9.40
CA PHE A 530 -22.32 24.21 8.36
C PHE A 530 -22.25 22.69 8.40
N GLY A 531 -23.38 22.03 8.10
CA GLY A 531 -23.52 20.57 8.09
C GLY A 531 -24.96 20.15 8.33
N PHE A 532 -25.32 18.93 7.97
CA PHE A 532 -26.64 18.37 8.26
C PHE A 532 -26.88 18.16 9.75
N SER A 533 -25.86 17.82 10.53
CA SER A 533 -25.96 17.72 11.99
C SER A 533 -26.26 19.09 12.62
N VAL A 534 -25.58 20.14 12.16
CA VAL A 534 -25.82 21.53 12.57
C VAL A 534 -27.23 21.98 12.17
N GLN A 535 -27.62 21.77 10.92
CA GLN A 535 -28.96 22.09 10.43
C GLN A 535 -30.05 21.33 11.21
N LYS A 536 -29.83 20.04 11.50
CA LYS A 536 -30.74 19.23 12.31
C LYS A 536 -30.87 19.78 13.72
N GLN A 537 -29.76 20.21 14.33
CA GLN A 537 -29.79 20.80 15.67
C GLN A 537 -30.61 22.08 15.68
N ILE A 538 -30.35 23.01 14.75
CA ILE A 538 -31.13 24.25 14.58
C ILE A 538 -32.61 23.92 14.36
N TYR A 539 -32.91 22.94 13.50
CA TYR A 539 -34.27 22.53 13.20
C TYR A 539 -35.03 21.97 14.41
N MET A 540 -34.35 21.18 15.25
CA MET A 540 -34.95 20.57 16.44
C MET A 540 -35.08 21.59 17.58
N ASP A 541 -34.02 22.35 17.84
CA ASP A 541 -33.90 23.19 19.03
C ASP A 541 -34.58 24.56 18.83
N GLU A 542 -34.52 25.12 17.63
CA GLU A 542 -35.06 26.45 17.34
C GLU A 542 -36.42 26.41 16.61
N LEU A 543 -36.66 25.37 15.80
CA LEU A 543 -37.85 25.28 14.93
C LEU A 543 -38.85 24.18 15.30
N GLY A 544 -38.58 23.39 16.35
CA GLY A 544 -39.54 22.46 16.95
C GLY A 544 -39.66 21.08 16.28
N GLY A 545 -38.85 20.77 15.27
CA GLY A 545 -38.57 19.37 14.89
C GLY A 545 -39.72 18.54 14.29
N THR A 546 -40.69 19.15 13.61
CA THR A 546 -41.88 18.44 13.10
C THR A 546 -41.65 17.69 11.79
N LYS A 547 -42.16 16.47 11.60
CA LYS A 547 -42.06 15.78 10.29
C LYS A 547 -42.91 16.38 9.17
N MET A 548 -43.90 17.20 9.53
CA MET A 548 -44.84 17.80 8.60
C MET A 548 -44.29 19.14 8.14
N TYR A 549 -44.32 19.40 6.83
CA TYR A 549 -44.07 20.72 6.29
C TYR A 549 -45.20 21.65 6.79
N ASN A 550 -44.85 22.62 7.63
CA ASN A 550 -45.77 23.69 7.99
C ASN A 550 -45.63 24.77 6.92
N GLU A 551 -46.70 25.00 6.14
CA GLU A 551 -46.78 26.07 5.14
C GLU A 551 -46.54 27.47 5.74
#